data_AF-A0A0Q4LPI9-F1
#
_entry.id   AF-A0A0Q4LPI9-F1
#
_cell.length_a   1.000
_cell.length_b   1.000
_cell.length_c   1.000
_cell.angle_alpha   90.00
_cell.angle_beta   90.00
_cell.angle_gamma   90.00
#
_symmetry.space_group_name_H-M   'P 1'
#
loop_
_entity.id
_entity.type
_entity.pdbx_description
1 polymer ?
#
loop_
_entity_poly.entity_id
_entity_poly.type
_entity_poly.pdbx_seq_one_letter_code
_entity_poly.pdbx_strand_id
1 'polypeptide(L)'
;MRLGSRKNPTGSLKNVIISNVIATSHSRISSTIAGLPGFDIENVVLRDIFVSSVGGGTKEDADRKVPESEKEYLENRMFGWSLPASGLFIRHAKNITIDNFQLSLHQPDLLPMIYLDDVKQLKATNIKQDGVYIDSKLVRMVNSESSVVNP
;
A
#
# COMPACT_ATOMS: atom_id res chain seq x y z
N MET A 1 1.71 -12.10 6.77
CA MET A 1 2.45 -13.02 7.68
C MET A 1 1.42 -13.85 8.46
N ARG A 2 1.66 -15.14 8.77
CA ARG A 2 0.70 -15.96 9.56
C ARG A 2 1.34 -16.35 10.89
N LEU A 3 0.65 -16.14 12.00
CA LEU A 3 1.06 -16.71 13.29
C LEU A 3 0.83 -18.23 13.25
N GLY A 4 1.91 -19.00 13.13
CA GLY A 4 1.88 -20.46 13.18
C GLY A 4 2.24 -20.99 14.57
N SER A 5 1.78 -22.19 14.93
CA SER A 5 2.05 -22.86 16.21
C SER A 5 3.48 -23.40 16.38
N ARG A 6 4.48 -22.86 15.69
CA ARG A 6 5.89 -23.28 15.86
C ARG A 6 6.56 -22.47 16.98
N LYS A 7 7.52 -23.10 17.67
CA LYS A 7 8.25 -22.57 18.85
C LYS A 7 8.89 -21.17 18.68
N ASN A 8 9.03 -20.66 17.46
CA ASN A 8 9.23 -19.23 17.14
C ASN A 8 8.17 -18.85 16.09
N PRO A 9 7.07 -18.18 16.49
CA PRO A 9 5.81 -18.24 15.74
C PRO A 9 5.71 -17.29 14.54
N THR A 10 6.73 -16.47 14.27
CA THR A 10 6.58 -15.34 13.35
C THR A 10 7.82 -15.13 12.47
N GLY A 11 7.68 -15.40 11.17
CA GLY A 11 8.73 -15.12 10.18
C GLY A 11 8.64 -13.70 9.64
N SER A 12 9.73 -12.93 9.68
CA SER A 12 9.80 -11.56 9.18
C SER A 12 9.96 -11.48 7.66
N LEU A 13 9.31 -10.53 7.00
CA LEU A 13 9.64 -10.14 5.62
C LEU A 13 10.44 -8.84 5.67
N LYS A 14 11.70 -8.90 5.21
CA LYS A 14 12.60 -7.76 5.22
C LYS A 14 13.62 -7.80 4.09
N ASN A 15 14.17 -6.64 3.75
CA ASN A 15 15.22 -6.46 2.74
C ASN A 15 14.76 -6.91 1.34
N VAL A 16 13.65 -6.33 0.88
CA VAL A 16 13.03 -6.69 -0.40
C VAL A 16 13.15 -5.53 -1.37
N ILE A 17 13.54 -5.84 -2.61
CA ILE A 17 13.51 -4.89 -3.71
C ILE A 17 12.57 -5.46 -4.78
N ILE A 18 11.59 -4.65 -5.17
CA ILE A 18 10.75 -4.92 -6.34
C ILE A 18 10.99 -3.77 -7.31
N SER A 19 11.36 -4.11 -8.53
CA SER A 19 11.66 -3.09 -9.53
C SER A 19 11.28 -3.49 -10.95
N ASN A 20 11.07 -2.48 -11.80
CA ASN A 20 10.78 -2.64 -13.22
C ASN A 20 9.50 -3.46 -13.48
N VAL A 21 8.42 -3.06 -12.81
CA VAL A 21 7.13 -3.77 -12.91
C VAL A 21 6.15 -2.90 -13.68
N ILE A 22 5.53 -3.49 -14.70
CA ILE A 22 4.35 -2.94 -15.38
C ILE A 22 3.21 -3.91 -15.11
N ALA A 23 2.11 -3.41 -14.55
CA ALA A 23 0.96 -4.22 -14.16
C ALA A 23 -0.35 -3.59 -14.65
N THR A 24 -1.30 -4.44 -15.03
CA THR A 24 -2.67 -4.05 -15.35
C THR A 24 -3.60 -4.78 -14.39
N SER A 25 -4.35 -4.02 -13.59
CA SER A 25 -5.36 -4.54 -12.68
C SER A 25 -6.74 -4.54 -13.35
N HIS A 26 -7.45 -5.65 -13.19
CA HIS A 26 -8.87 -5.78 -13.51
C HIS A 26 -9.75 -5.78 -12.25
N SER A 27 -9.17 -5.49 -11.08
CA SER A 27 -9.89 -5.38 -9.81
C SER A 27 -9.66 -4.03 -9.15
N ARG A 28 -10.51 -3.70 -8.16
CA ARG A 28 -10.40 -2.47 -7.35
C ARG A 28 -9.45 -2.63 -6.15
N ILE A 29 -8.75 -3.76 -6.03
CA ILE A 29 -7.80 -4.02 -4.95
C ILE A 29 -6.47 -3.35 -5.28
N SER A 30 -5.98 -2.51 -4.38
CA SER A 30 -4.67 -1.84 -4.51
C SER A 30 -3.49 -2.78 -4.21
N SER A 31 -2.32 -2.38 -4.69
CA SER A 31 -1.07 -3.05 -4.33
C SER A 31 -0.80 -2.86 -2.83
N THR A 32 -0.53 -3.97 -2.13
CA THR A 32 -0.55 -3.98 -0.66
C THR A 32 0.79 -4.42 -0.07
N ILE A 33 1.29 -3.67 0.91
CA ILE A 33 2.37 -4.07 1.81
C ILE A 33 1.81 -4.04 3.23
N ALA A 34 1.45 -5.20 3.78
CA ALA A 34 0.82 -5.27 5.11
C ALA A 34 1.55 -6.26 6.02
N GLY A 35 2.10 -5.73 7.13
CA GLY A 35 2.56 -6.50 8.27
C GLY A 35 1.42 -6.86 9.22
N LEU A 36 1.77 -7.33 10.41
CA LEU A 36 0.84 -7.51 11.53
C LEU A 36 1.24 -6.57 12.68
N PRO A 37 0.34 -6.23 13.61
CA PRO A 37 0.68 -5.45 14.79
C PRO A 37 1.88 -6.06 15.52
N GLY A 38 2.93 -5.25 15.71
CA GLY A 38 4.20 -5.68 16.35
C GLY A 38 5.15 -6.48 15.44
N PHE A 39 4.80 -6.69 14.17
CA PHE A 39 5.60 -7.41 13.18
C PHE A 39 5.67 -6.61 11.88
N ASP A 40 6.44 -5.53 11.91
CA ASP A 40 6.59 -4.64 10.77
C ASP A 40 7.24 -5.36 9.58
N ILE A 41 6.81 -4.98 8.38
CA ILE A 41 7.55 -5.24 7.14
C ILE A 41 8.69 -4.23 7.04
N GLU A 42 9.93 -4.69 6.91
CA GLU A 42 11.10 -3.81 7.05
C GLU A 42 11.95 -3.70 5.78
N ASN A 43 12.47 -2.50 5.48
CA ASN A 43 13.48 -2.28 4.44
C ASN A 43 13.01 -2.76 3.05
N VAL A 44 11.93 -2.17 2.55
CA VAL A 44 11.39 -2.48 1.22
C VAL A 44 11.64 -1.32 0.28
N VAL A 45 12.10 -1.64 -0.94
CA VAL A 45 12.25 -0.69 -2.04
C VAL A 45 11.32 -1.07 -3.18
N LEU A 46 10.46 -0.14 -3.57
CA LEU A 46 9.71 -0.19 -4.83
C LEU A 46 10.33 0.81 -5.80
N ARG A 47 10.75 0.35 -6.98
CA ARG A 47 11.37 1.21 -8.00
C ARG A 47 10.82 0.98 -9.40
N ASP A 48 10.49 2.04 -10.11
CA ASP A 48 10.04 1.95 -11.51
C ASP A 48 8.83 1.00 -11.65
N ILE A 49 7.74 1.38 -10.97
CA ILE A 49 6.51 0.61 -10.91
C ILE A 49 5.40 1.40 -11.63
N PHE A 50 4.77 0.78 -12.62
CA PHE A 50 3.72 1.38 -13.44
C PHE A 50 2.48 0.49 -13.37
N VAL A 51 1.37 1.04 -12.89
CA VAL A 51 0.12 0.30 -12.68
C VAL A 51 -1.01 0.97 -13.42
N SER A 52 -1.73 0.22 -14.25
CA SER A 52 -3.03 0.62 -14.80
C SER A 52 -4.14 -0.03 -13.99
N SER A 53 -5.13 0.72 -13.52
CA SER A 53 -6.22 0.23 -12.71
C SER A 53 -7.56 0.79 -13.16
N VAL A 54 -8.64 0.06 -12.83
CA VAL A 54 -10.00 0.41 -13.24
C VAL A 54 -10.52 1.70 -12.60
N GLY A 55 -10.09 2.01 -11.37
CA GLY A 55 -10.60 3.13 -10.57
C GLY A 55 -12.02 2.89 -10.01
N GLY A 56 -12.75 3.98 -9.76
CA GLY A 56 -14.16 3.93 -9.31
C GLY A 56 -14.35 3.74 -7.81
N GLY A 57 -13.33 3.96 -6.97
CA GLY A 57 -13.45 4.04 -5.51
C GLY A 57 -14.47 5.06 -5.02
N THR A 58 -15.27 4.72 -4.01
CA THR A 58 -16.26 5.64 -3.41
C THR A 58 -15.74 6.29 -2.13
N LYS A 59 -16.47 7.29 -1.62
CA LYS A 59 -16.16 7.91 -0.34
C LYS A 59 -16.31 6.93 0.83
N GLU A 60 -17.33 6.07 0.77
CA GLU A 60 -17.56 5.01 1.75
C GLU A 60 -16.40 4.00 1.76
N ASP A 61 -15.85 3.67 0.59
CA ASP A 61 -14.63 2.84 0.48
C ASP A 61 -13.43 3.53 1.13
N ALA A 62 -13.27 4.85 0.94
CA ALA A 62 -12.18 5.62 1.54
C ALA A 62 -12.23 5.61 3.07
N ASP A 63 -13.43 5.74 3.65
CA ASP A 63 -13.64 5.83 5.10
C ASP A 63 -13.75 4.49 5.82
N ARG A 64 -13.68 3.38 5.06
CA ARG A 64 -13.77 2.03 5.60
C ARG A 64 -12.58 1.71 6.50
N LYS A 65 -12.87 1.25 7.72
CA LYS A 65 -11.86 0.68 8.63
C LYS A 65 -11.49 -0.73 8.17
N VAL A 66 -10.20 -0.97 7.94
CA VAL A 66 -9.68 -2.28 7.56
C VAL A 66 -9.32 -3.07 8.83
N PRO A 67 -9.95 -4.23 9.09
CA PRO A 67 -9.71 -5.02 10.31
C PRO A 67 -8.32 -5.67 10.34
N GLU A 68 -7.85 -6.02 11.54
CA GLU A 68 -6.65 -6.84 11.73
C GLU A 68 -7.01 -8.33 11.51
N SER A 69 -6.74 -8.86 10.31
CA SER A 69 -7.07 -10.25 9.93
C SER A 69 -5.95 -11.25 10.32
N GLU A 70 -5.49 -11.23 11.57
CA GLU A 70 -4.30 -11.97 12.06
C GLU A 70 -4.34 -13.50 11.87
N LYS A 71 -5.55 -14.07 11.80
CA LYS A 71 -5.79 -15.53 11.76
C LYS A 71 -6.20 -16.06 10.39
N GLU A 72 -6.48 -15.18 9.43
CA GLU A 72 -6.96 -15.59 8.10
C GLU A 72 -5.80 -15.87 7.14
N TYR A 73 -6.06 -16.70 6.12
CA TYR A 73 -5.07 -17.02 5.09
C TYR A 73 -4.86 -15.78 4.20
N LEU A 74 -3.60 -15.53 3.79
CA LEU A 74 -3.22 -14.38 2.97
C LEU A 74 -3.80 -14.50 1.56
N GLU A 75 -5.06 -14.10 1.40
CA GLU A 75 -5.70 -13.92 0.11
C GLU A 75 -5.82 -12.42 -0.20
N ASN A 76 -5.74 -12.06 -1.48
CA ASN A 76 -5.91 -10.68 -1.93
C ASN A 76 -7.25 -10.05 -1.49
N ARG A 77 -8.26 -10.89 -1.17
CA ARG A 77 -9.59 -10.49 -0.70
C ARG A 77 -9.76 -10.54 0.82
N MET A 78 -8.72 -10.84 1.60
CA MET A 78 -8.82 -10.96 3.06
C MET A 78 -9.27 -9.66 3.75
N PHE A 79 -9.09 -8.51 3.08
CA PHE A 79 -9.57 -7.21 3.55
C PHE A 79 -10.86 -6.76 2.86
N GLY A 80 -11.49 -7.62 2.05
CA GLY A 80 -12.65 -7.30 1.23
C GLY A 80 -12.31 -7.03 -0.23
N TRP A 81 -13.26 -6.43 -0.96
CA TRP A 81 -13.20 -6.21 -2.41
C TRP A 81 -12.58 -4.87 -2.81
N SER A 82 -12.33 -4.00 -1.84
CA SER A 82 -11.70 -2.70 -1.97
C SER A 82 -10.80 -2.48 -0.76
N LEU A 83 -9.73 -1.71 -0.91
CA LEU A 83 -8.95 -1.15 0.20
C LEU A 83 -9.07 0.38 0.11
N PRO A 84 -8.85 1.13 1.19
CA PRO A 84 -8.97 2.58 1.19
C PRO A 84 -7.80 3.28 0.44
N ALA A 85 -7.32 2.70 -0.65
CA ALA A 85 -6.28 3.23 -1.53
C ALA A 85 -6.52 2.78 -2.97
N SER A 86 -6.32 3.67 -3.94
CA SER A 86 -6.40 3.33 -5.37
C SER A 86 -5.08 2.77 -5.92
N GLY A 87 -3.93 3.15 -5.32
CA GLY A 87 -2.59 2.71 -5.73
C GLY A 87 -1.93 1.77 -4.73
N LEU A 88 -1.50 2.32 -3.60
CA LEU A 88 -0.73 1.62 -2.56
C LEU A 88 -1.42 1.68 -1.20
N PHE A 89 -1.67 0.51 -0.61
CA PHE A 89 -2.07 0.37 0.78
C PHE A 89 -0.88 -0.22 1.58
N ILE A 90 -0.37 0.54 2.55
CA ILE A 90 0.81 0.14 3.34
C ILE A 90 0.44 0.18 4.81
N ARG A 91 0.61 -0.95 5.50
CA ARG A 91 0.26 -1.09 6.92
C ARG A 91 1.34 -1.86 7.70
N HIS A 92 1.62 -1.44 8.94
CA HIS A 92 2.62 -2.08 9.82
C HIS A 92 3.94 -2.30 9.08
N ALA A 93 4.57 -1.19 8.71
CA ALA A 93 5.74 -1.20 7.86
C ALA A 93 6.77 -0.18 8.32
N LYS A 94 8.04 -0.47 8.09
CA LYS A 94 9.14 0.39 8.51
C LYS A 94 10.21 0.51 7.44
N ASN A 95 10.72 1.72 7.27
CA ASN A 95 11.78 2.04 6.32
C ASN A 95 11.43 1.61 4.88
N ILE A 96 10.40 2.23 4.33
CA ILE A 96 9.92 1.97 2.97
C ILE A 96 10.40 3.07 2.03
N THR A 97 11.01 2.67 0.92
CA THR A 97 11.42 3.59 -0.15
C THR A 97 10.62 3.30 -1.41
N ILE A 98 10.00 4.33 -1.98
CA ILE A 98 9.28 4.27 -3.25
C ILE A 98 9.93 5.29 -4.18
N ASP A 99 10.37 4.84 -5.35
CA ASP A 99 10.96 5.71 -6.36
C ASP A 99 10.32 5.43 -7.72
N ASN A 100 9.70 6.45 -8.30
CA ASN A 100 9.01 6.36 -9.59
C ASN A 100 7.89 5.31 -9.60
N PHE A 101 6.84 5.58 -8.82
CA PHE A 101 5.58 4.84 -8.86
C PHE A 101 4.52 5.64 -9.61
N GLN A 102 3.91 5.03 -10.63
CA GLN A 102 2.91 5.69 -11.47
C GLN A 102 1.63 4.86 -11.52
N LEU A 103 0.50 5.52 -11.29
CA LEU A 103 -0.84 4.94 -11.41
C LEU A 103 -1.58 5.60 -12.57
N SER A 104 -2.23 4.81 -13.40
CA SER A 104 -3.20 5.27 -14.39
C SER A 104 -4.58 4.71 -14.04
N LEU A 105 -5.59 5.56 -13.99
CA LEU A 105 -6.96 5.20 -13.65
C LEU A 105 -7.87 5.32 -14.86
N HIS A 106 -8.65 4.27 -15.14
CA HIS A 106 -9.59 4.29 -16.26
C HIS A 106 -10.88 5.07 -15.95
N GLN A 107 -11.19 5.26 -14.66
CA GLN A 107 -12.36 6.00 -14.19
C GLN A 107 -11.97 6.86 -12.98
N PRO A 108 -12.69 7.97 -12.72
CA PRO A 108 -12.50 8.77 -11.51
C PRO A 108 -12.56 7.89 -10.24
N ASP A 109 -11.70 8.18 -9.28
CA ASP A 109 -11.58 7.43 -8.03
C ASP A 109 -11.50 8.40 -6.86
N LEU A 110 -12.30 8.17 -5.81
CA LEU A 110 -12.34 9.03 -4.62
C LEU A 110 -11.41 8.55 -3.50
N LEU A 111 -10.68 7.45 -3.72
CA LEU A 111 -9.67 6.96 -2.78
C LEU A 111 -8.39 7.79 -2.88
N PRO A 112 -7.63 7.93 -1.79
CA PRO A 112 -6.26 8.41 -1.88
C PRO A 112 -5.43 7.45 -2.72
N MET A 113 -4.43 7.96 -3.43
CA MET A 113 -3.50 7.14 -4.19
C MET A 113 -2.65 6.27 -3.27
N ILE A 114 -2.21 6.83 -2.13
CA ILE A 114 -1.42 6.14 -1.11
C ILE A 114 -2.13 6.22 0.23
N TYR A 115 -2.29 5.08 0.89
CA TYR A 115 -2.81 4.99 2.26
C TYR A 115 -1.77 4.33 3.16
N LEU A 116 -1.42 5.00 4.24
CA LEU A 116 -0.43 4.57 5.23
C LEU A 116 -1.09 4.37 6.59
N ASP A 117 -0.87 3.23 7.22
CA ASP A 117 -1.39 2.89 8.55
C ASP A 117 -0.31 2.24 9.42
N ASP A 118 0.11 2.87 10.52
CA ASP A 118 1.26 2.42 11.32
C ASP A 118 2.53 2.21 10.46
N VAL A 119 2.85 3.21 9.64
CA VAL A 119 4.08 3.23 8.82
C VAL A 119 5.13 4.11 9.47
N LYS A 120 6.28 3.52 9.75
CA LYS A 120 7.41 4.14 10.45
C LYS A 120 8.50 4.44 9.41
N GLN A 121 8.63 5.70 8.99
CA GLN A 121 9.57 6.14 7.95
C GLN A 121 9.24 5.63 6.54
N LEU A 122 8.71 6.53 5.73
CA LEU A 122 8.51 6.32 4.30
C LEU A 122 9.09 7.47 3.50
N LYS A 123 9.85 7.14 2.46
CA LYS A 123 10.33 8.10 1.47
C LYS A 123 9.78 7.72 0.11
N ALA A 124 9.00 8.60 -0.49
CA ALA A 124 8.46 8.43 -1.82
C ALA A 124 8.85 9.60 -2.73
N THR A 125 9.45 9.29 -3.89
CA THR A 125 9.82 10.27 -4.90
C THR A 125 9.25 9.88 -6.25
N ASN A 126 8.97 10.88 -7.08
CA ASN A 126 8.46 10.70 -8.44
C ASN A 126 7.13 9.95 -8.51
N ILE A 127 6.20 10.26 -7.60
CA ILE A 127 4.90 9.62 -7.54
C ILE A 127 3.90 10.37 -8.40
N LYS A 128 3.28 9.66 -9.34
CA LYS A 128 2.35 10.24 -10.30
C LYS A 128 1.04 9.48 -10.41
N GLN A 129 -0.05 10.23 -10.59
CA GLN A 129 -1.33 9.70 -11.03
C GLN A 129 -1.69 10.35 -12.37
N ASP A 130 -2.02 9.53 -13.37
CA ASP A 130 -2.41 9.97 -14.72
C ASP A 130 -1.40 10.96 -15.34
N GLY A 131 -0.11 10.70 -15.11
CA GLY A 131 1.01 11.49 -15.62
C GLY A 131 1.34 12.76 -14.81
N VAL A 132 0.55 13.10 -13.80
CA VAL A 132 0.73 14.30 -12.95
C VAL A 132 1.31 13.91 -11.60
N TYR A 133 2.25 14.69 -11.07
CA TYR A 133 2.74 14.49 -9.71
C TYR A 133 1.60 14.66 -8.70
N ILE A 134 1.49 13.72 -7.77
CA ILE A 134 0.43 13.79 -6.76
C ILE A 134 0.71 14.88 -5.72
N ASP A 135 -0.38 15.48 -5.24
CA ASP A 135 -0.36 16.36 -4.08
C ASP A 135 -0.45 15.57 -2.77
N SER A 136 -0.27 16.26 -1.65
CA SER A 136 -0.38 15.66 -0.32
C SER A 136 -1.80 15.18 0.02
N LYS A 137 -2.85 15.59 -0.70
CA LYS A 137 -4.24 15.18 -0.44
C LYS A 137 -4.52 13.77 -0.96
N LEU A 138 -3.76 13.31 -1.95
CA LEU A 138 -3.77 11.93 -2.43
C LEU A 138 -2.98 10.97 -1.55
N VAL A 139 -2.43 11.45 -0.42
CA VAL A 139 -1.77 10.62 0.59
C VAL A 139 -2.58 10.71 1.88
N ARG A 140 -3.09 9.55 2.34
CA ARG A 140 -3.75 9.43 3.64
C ARG A 140 -2.82 8.75 4.62
N MET A 141 -2.67 9.34 5.81
CA MET A 141 -1.82 8.81 6.88
C MET A 141 -2.64 8.58 8.14
N VAL A 142 -2.46 7.41 8.74
CA VAL A 142 -3.05 7.00 10.01
C VAL A 142 -1.92 6.41 10.86
N ASN A 143 -1.76 6.91 12.09
CA ASN A 143 -0.73 6.44 13.04
C ASN A 143 0.69 6.32 12.45
N SER A 144 1.01 7.12 11.43
CA SER A 144 2.25 6.98 10.64
C SER A 144 3.15 8.18 10.87
N GLU A 145 4.46 7.94 10.95
CA GLU A 145 5.46 8.95 11.27
C GLU A 145 6.41 9.18 10.08
N SER A 146 6.63 10.45 9.72
CA SER A 146 7.57 10.92 8.70
C SER A 146 7.45 10.23 7.33
N SER A 147 6.46 10.68 6.54
CA SER A 147 6.30 10.31 5.14
C SER A 147 6.51 11.52 4.25
N VAL A 148 7.56 11.51 3.42
CA VAL A 148 7.76 12.51 2.37
C VAL A 148 7.31 11.90 1.06
N VAL A 149 6.38 12.55 0.37
CA VAL A 149 5.87 12.11 -0.92
C VAL A 149 6.00 13.26 -1.91
N ASN A 150 6.95 13.11 -2.84
CA ASN A 150 7.44 14.15 -3.74
C ASN A 150 8.07 15.35 -2.98
N PRO A 151 9.29 15.78 -3.31
CA PRO A 151 9.81 17.06 -2.84
C PRO A 151 9.05 18.25 -3.45
#